data_AF-A0A366E7L4-F1
#
_entry.id   AF-A0A366E7L4-F1
#
_cell.length_a   1.000
_cell.length_b   1.000
_cell.length_c   1.000
_cell.angle_alpha   90.00
_cell.angle_beta   90.00
_cell.angle_gamma   90.00
#
_symmetry.space_group_name_H-M   'P 1'
#
loop_
_entity.id
_entity.type
_entity.pdbx_description
1 polymer ?
#
loop_
_entity_poly.entity_id
_entity_poly.type
_entity_poly.pdbx_seq_one_letter_code
_entity_poly.pdbx_strand_id
1 'polypeptide(L)'
;MFKTLSGKLAAVILLVFVIEFIVFMVSVFSNNGFGAIVNFIQFAPITSILGLIFGLLGTKRETGLGKTISIITLIISIIFVVFSLFLLFGYSFGG
;
A
#
# COMPACT_ATOMS: atom_id res chain seq x y z
N MET A 1 -8.79 18.27 -8.80
CA MET A 1 -8.29 17.75 -10.09
C MET A 1 -6.77 17.64 -9.98
N PHE A 2 -6.20 16.44 -10.21
CA PHE A 2 -4.75 16.21 -10.10
C PHE A 2 -4.01 16.97 -11.21
N LYS A 3 -3.00 17.76 -10.85
CA LYS A 3 -2.26 18.59 -11.82
C LYS A 3 -1.09 17.86 -12.46
N THR A 4 -0.52 16.88 -11.78
CA THR A 4 0.70 16.17 -12.19
C THR A 4 0.49 14.67 -12.35
N LEU A 5 1.32 14.04 -13.19
CA LEU A 5 1.35 12.59 -13.36
C LEU A 5 1.60 11.88 -12.01
N SER A 6 2.48 12.43 -11.17
CA SER A 6 2.75 11.92 -9.82
C SER A 6 1.50 11.89 -8.94
N GLY A 7 0.66 12.93 -8.98
CA GLY A 7 -0.59 12.96 -8.21
C GLY A 7 -1.61 11.92 -8.72
N LYS A 8 -1.69 11.72 -10.04
CA LYS A 8 -2.53 10.67 -10.64
C LYS A 8 -2.05 9.28 -10.23
N LEU A 9 -0.74 9.03 -10.30
CA LEU A 9 -0.15 7.75 -9.89
C LEU A 9 -0.34 7.48 -8.40
N ALA A 10 -0.19 8.49 -7.54
CA ALA A 10 -0.47 8.35 -6.11
C ALA A 10 -1.93 7.95 -5.82
N ALA A 11 -2.89 8.46 -6.59
CA ALA A 11 -4.30 8.08 -6.49
C ALA A 11 -4.56 6.65 -6.99
N VAL A 12 -3.92 6.24 -8.09
CA VAL A 12 -4.00 4.87 -8.59
C VAL A 12 -3.40 3.89 -7.57
N ILE A 13 -2.25 4.22 -6.99
CA ILE A 13 -1.63 3.37 -5.97
C ILE A 13 -2.49 3.30 -4.71
N LEU A 14 -3.13 4.41 -4.32
CA LEU A 14 -4.09 4.39 -3.22
C LEU A 14 -5.25 3.42 -3.48
N LEU A 15 -5.78 3.39 -4.72
CA LEU A 15 -6.78 2.42 -5.13
C LEU A 15 -6.25 0.98 -5.04
N VAL A 16 -5.01 0.76 -5.47
CA VAL A 16 -4.36 -0.56 -5.38
C VAL A 16 -4.26 -1.01 -3.91
N PHE A 17 -3.87 -0.14 -2.97
CA PHE A 17 -3.85 -0.50 -1.55
C PHE A 17 -5.23 -0.91 -1.02
N VAL A 18 -6.30 -0.23 -1.45
CA VAL A 18 -7.66 -0.59 -1.06
C VAL A 18 -8.02 -1.98 -1.59
N ILE A 19 -7.68 -2.28 -2.84
CA ILE A 19 -7.92 -3.59 -3.45
C ILE A 19 -7.11 -4.67 -2.72
N GLU A 20 -5.82 -4.44 -2.47
CA GLU A 20 -4.96 -5.38 -1.72
C GLU A 20 -5.52 -5.66 -0.33
N PHE A 21 -6.01 -4.64 0.37
CA PHE A 21 -6.63 -4.81 1.68
C PHE A 21 -7.91 -5.66 1.61
N ILE A 22 -8.78 -5.40 0.63
CA ILE A 22 -10.01 -6.20 0.45
C ILE A 22 -9.66 -7.66 0.13
N VAL A 23 -8.73 -7.89 -0.80
CA VAL A 23 -8.28 -9.25 -1.18
C VAL A 23 -7.69 -9.99 0.02
N PHE A 24 -6.87 -9.29 0.83
CA PHE A 24 -6.33 -9.84 2.07
C PHE A 24 -7.44 -10.26 3.04
N MET A 25 -8.39 -9.36 3.33
CA MET A 25 -9.49 -9.65 4.25
C MET A 25 -10.36 -10.81 3.76
N VAL A 26 -10.72 -10.84 2.47
CA VAL A 26 -11.50 -11.94 1.88
C VAL A 26 -10.76 -13.27 2.04
N SER A 27 -9.45 -13.29 1.74
CA SER A 27 -8.63 -14.51 1.84
C SER A 27 -8.52 -15.02 3.29
N VAL A 28 -8.40 -14.10 4.26
CA VAL A 28 -8.37 -14.44 5.69
C VAL A 28 -9.69 -15.07 6.13
N PHE A 29 -10.84 -14.49 5.75
CA PHE A 29 -12.15 -15.00 6.14
C PHE A 29 -12.61 -16.23 5.35
N SER A 30 -12.02 -16.52 4.20
CA SER A 30 -12.33 -17.71 3.39
C SER A 30 -11.54 -18.95 3.82
N ASN A 31 -11.08 -19.03 5.08
CA ASN A 31 -10.20 -20.08 5.61
C ASN A 31 -8.89 -20.29 4.84
N ASN A 32 -8.41 -19.27 4.11
CA ASN A 32 -7.12 -19.32 3.41
C ASN A 32 -6.14 -18.28 3.99
N GLY A 33 -5.96 -18.31 5.31
CA GLY A 33 -5.08 -17.37 6.02
C GLY A 33 -3.62 -17.43 5.56
N PHE A 34 -3.10 -18.62 5.27
CA PHE A 34 -1.74 -18.78 4.75
C PHE A 34 -1.59 -18.16 3.36
N GLY A 35 -2.52 -18.43 2.43
CA GLY A 35 -2.53 -17.80 1.12
C GLY A 35 -2.69 -16.28 1.19
N ALA A 36 -3.43 -15.77 2.17
CA ALA A 36 -3.55 -14.33 2.41
C ALA A 36 -2.19 -13.70 2.76
N ILE A 37 -1.44 -14.33 3.69
CA ILE A 37 -0.13 -13.86 4.14
C ILE A 37 0.89 -13.90 2.99
N VAL A 38 0.98 -15.02 2.27
CA VAL A 38 1.94 -15.18 1.16
C VAL A 38 1.68 -14.18 0.06
N ASN A 39 0.41 -14.02 -0.38
CA ASN A 39 0.06 -13.02 -1.39
C ASN A 39 0.37 -11.61 -0.90
N PHE A 40 0.04 -11.28 0.35
CA PHE A 40 0.30 -9.96 0.90
C PHE A 40 1.79 -9.63 0.91
N ILE A 41 2.65 -10.55 1.38
CA ILE A 41 4.10 -10.37 1.40
C ILE A 41 4.68 -10.25 -0.03
N GLN A 42 4.08 -10.91 -1.02
CA GLN A 42 4.56 -10.84 -2.40
C GLN A 42 4.26 -9.48 -3.07
N PHE A 43 3.08 -8.92 -2.84
CA PHE A 43 2.64 -7.69 -3.52
C PHE A 43 2.87 -6.41 -2.71
N ALA A 44 2.61 -6.44 -1.39
CA ALA A 44 2.65 -5.26 -0.54
C ALA A 44 4.00 -4.52 -0.56
N PRO A 45 5.19 -5.18 -0.57
CA PRO A 45 6.46 -4.45 -0.64
C PRO A 45 6.59 -3.61 -1.92
N ILE A 46 6.17 -4.15 -3.06
CA ILE A 46 6.28 -3.48 -4.35
C ILE A 46 5.33 -2.29 -4.40
N THR A 47 4.05 -2.49 -4.05
CA THR A 47 3.04 -1.43 -4.04
C THR A 47 3.37 -0.35 -3.03
N SER A 48 3.92 -0.72 -1.87
CA SER A 48 4.37 0.22 -0.84
C SER A 48 5.55 1.07 -1.28
N ILE A 49 6.56 0.49 -1.95
CA ILE A 49 7.69 1.26 -2.49
C ILE A 49 7.21 2.27 -3.52
N LEU A 50 6.32 1.84 -4.44
CA LEU A 50 5.73 2.74 -5.43
C LEU A 50 4.91 3.84 -4.74
N GLY A 51 4.12 3.50 -3.73
CA GLY A 51 3.32 4.45 -2.96
C GLY A 51 4.18 5.45 -2.19
N LEU A 52 5.32 5.04 -1.65
CA LEU A 52 6.30 5.95 -1.04
C LEU A 52 6.89 6.91 -2.09
N ILE A 53 7.34 6.41 -3.24
CA ILE A 53 7.94 7.23 -4.30
C ILE A 53 6.93 8.26 -4.81
N PHE A 54 5.74 7.81 -5.25
CA PHE A 54 4.75 8.67 -5.87
C PHE A 54 3.98 9.51 -4.85
N GLY A 55 3.77 9.02 -3.63
CA GLY A 55 3.24 9.81 -2.52
C GLY A 55 4.17 10.97 -2.16
N LEU A 56 5.49 10.74 -2.10
CA LEU A 56 6.46 11.77 -1.74
C LEU A 56 6.65 12.80 -2.87
N LEU A 57 6.73 12.34 -4.12
CA LEU A 57 6.75 13.22 -5.29
C LEU A 57 5.45 14.02 -5.45
N GLY A 58 4.30 13.37 -5.24
CA GLY A 58 2.98 14.00 -5.30
C GLY A 58 2.81 15.06 -4.21
N THR A 59 3.28 14.79 -2.99
CA THR A 59 3.18 15.75 -1.87
C THR A 59 3.98 17.03 -2.13
N LYS A 60 5.11 16.94 -2.84
CA LYS A 60 5.93 18.10 -3.22
C LYS A 60 5.36 18.90 -4.40
N ARG A 61 4.61 18.26 -5.30
CA ARG A 61 4.19 18.85 -6.59
C ARG A 61 2.70 19.21 -6.66
N GLU A 62 1.85 18.61 -5.82
CA GLU A 62 0.42 18.87 -5.77
C GLU A 62 0.05 19.90 -4.69
N THR A 63 -1.11 20.55 -4.88
CA THR A 63 -1.73 21.47 -3.92
C THR A 63 -3.19 21.09 -3.67
N GLY A 64 -3.72 21.41 -2.48
CA GLY A 64 -5.11 21.09 -2.14
C GLY A 64 -5.38 19.58 -2.07
N LEU A 65 -6.50 19.12 -2.62
CA LEU A 65 -6.93 17.72 -2.57
C LEU A 65 -5.90 16.71 -3.12
N GLY A 66 -5.17 17.07 -4.19
CA GLY A 66 -4.14 16.19 -4.75
C GLY A 66 -2.97 15.96 -3.79
N LYS A 67 -2.64 16.97 -2.98
CA LYS A 67 -1.62 16.88 -1.93
C LYS A 67 -2.11 15.99 -0.79
N THR A 68 -3.37 16.15 -0.37
CA THR A 68 -3.99 15.29 0.66
C THR A 68 -3.95 13.82 0.27
N ILE A 69 -4.35 13.49 -0.97
CA ILE A 69 -4.30 12.13 -1.48
C ILE A 69 -2.87 11.59 -1.47
N SER A 70 -1.89 12.38 -1.93
CA SER A 70 -0.48 11.98 -1.93
C SER A 70 0.05 11.70 -0.52
N ILE A 71 -0.36 12.50 0.47
CA ILE A 71 0.00 12.29 1.88
C ILE A 71 -0.63 11.00 2.42
N ILE A 72 -1.92 10.77 2.14
CA ILE A 72 -2.63 9.55 2.56
C ILE A 72 -1.95 8.31 1.95
N THR A 73 -1.63 8.34 0.65
CA THR A 73 -0.89 7.27 -0.02
C THR A 73 0.44 7.00 0.69
N LEU A 74 1.17 8.06 1.07
CA LEU A 74 2.46 7.95 1.75
C LEU A 74 2.31 7.29 3.14
N ILE A 75 1.32 7.70 3.93
CA ILE A 75 1.02 7.12 5.25
C ILE A 75 0.65 5.63 5.12
N ILE A 76 -0.26 5.30 4.19
CA ILE A 76 -0.68 3.91 3.98
C ILE A 76 0.47 3.05 3.49
N SER A 77 1.34 3.59 2.63
CA SER A 77 2.54 2.88 2.19
C SER A 77 3.44 2.50 3.36
N ILE A 78 3.67 3.42 4.31
CA ILE A 78 4.45 3.12 5.52
C ILE A 78 3.80 2.01 6.33
N ILE A 79 2.48 2.07 6.52
CA ILE A 79 1.72 1.04 7.24
C ILE A 79 1.88 -0.33 6.56
N PHE A 80 1.74 -0.38 5.23
CA PHE A 80 1.87 -1.63 4.48
C PHE A 80 3.29 -2.19 4.50
N VAL A 81 4.33 -1.35 4.46
CA VAL A 81 5.72 -1.81 4.67
C VAL A 81 5.86 -2.43 6.06
N VAL A 82 5.47 -1.70 7.12
CA VAL A 82 5.61 -2.19 8.50
C VAL A 82 4.83 -3.49 8.70
N PHE A 83 3.61 -3.55 8.18
CA PHE A 83 2.76 -4.74 8.28
C PHE A 83 3.32 -5.92 7.48
N SER A 84 3.86 -5.67 6.28
CA SER A 84 4.52 -6.70 5.48
C SER A 84 5.77 -7.25 6.17
N LEU A 85 6.61 -6.39 6.74
CA LEU A 85 7.79 -6.82 7.52
C LEU A 85 7.38 -7.60 8.78
N PHE A 86 6.33 -7.15 9.47
CA PHE A 86 5.78 -7.86 10.63
C PHE A 86 5.30 -9.27 10.24
N LEU A 87 4.56 -9.41 9.14
CA LEU A 87 4.13 -10.73 8.67
C LEU A 87 5.30 -11.59 8.20
N LEU A 88 6.24 -11.02 7.44
CA LEU A 88 7.40 -11.74 6.91
C LEU A 88 8.27 -12.32 8.04
N PHE A 89 8.63 -11.49 9.02
CA PHE A 89 9.50 -11.91 10.12
C PHE A 89 8.73 -12.63 11.22
N GLY A 90 7.50 -12.21 11.53
CA GLY A 90 6.64 -12.92 12.49
C GLY A 90 6.32 -14.34 12.04
N TYR A 91 6.11 -14.54 10.73
CA TYR A 91 5.91 -15.87 10.17
C TYR A 91 7.22 -16.65 10.00
N SER A 92 8.30 -16.03 9.50
CA SER A 92 9.58 -16.74 9.26
C SER A 92 10.32 -17.16 10.54
N PHE A 93 10.12 -16.45 11.66
CA PHE A 93 10.82 -16.75 12.93
C PHE A 93 9.92 -17.35 14.02
N GLY A 94 8.60 -17.41 13.80
CA GLY A 94 7.63 -17.99 14.72
C GLY A 94 7.15 -19.40 14.34
N GLY A 95 7.56 -19.92 13.19
CA GLY A 95 7.24 -21.26 12.67
C GLY A 95 8.31 -22.30 12.96
#